data_AF-A0A8T4U8T0-F1
#
_entry.id   AF-A0A8T4U8T0-F1
#
_cell.length_a   1.000
_cell.length_b   1.000
_cell.length_c   1.000
_cell.angle_alpha   90.00
_cell.angle_beta   90.00
_cell.angle_gamma   90.00
#
_symmetry.space_group_name_H-M   'P 1'
#
loop_
_entity.id
_entity.type
_entity.pdbx_description
1 polymer ?
#
loop_
_entity_poly.entity_id
_entity_poly.type
_entity_poly.pdbx_seq_one_letter_code
_entity_poly.pdbx_strand_id
1 'polypeptide(L)'
;GHALCEIVTEPDMHSAEEARLFMRYLLTVLKYLQIYDIKEGIVKADLNVNIAGCSRVEIKNVSGFKDIQRAIEYEITRQRKLLNDGEPIVKQETRGWDGSKTNFQRYKEQEDDYGYIFDTDLVPVETAKYLKGLKLPELPKEKRIRYTKVGLSKDDAEVIANDFELANLFENINIKNKLFLAKWIRREVPRILNYMKKELDETFIHKNLKDVVELILEKKITERTGQKLMEKLGDIDINVKKYIKENNLEIMTNNIELETICKRIILTNQMVVEGYKNGNHKSINFLVGLVMRETKGTADAKLIRKIIEDLI
;
A
#
# COMPACT_ATOMS: atom_id res chain seq x y z
N GLY A 1 21.39 0.56 -27.95
CA GLY A 1 20.64 -0.39 -27.10
C GLY A 1 20.00 0.35 -25.94
N HIS A 2 19.09 -0.29 -25.22
CA HIS A 2 18.62 0.21 -23.93
C HIS A 2 19.60 -0.23 -22.84
N ALA A 3 19.84 0.60 -21.82
CA ALA A 3 20.64 0.20 -20.68
C ALA A 3 19.88 -0.89 -19.88
N LEU A 4 20.56 -1.98 -19.56
CA LEU A 4 20.02 -3.10 -18.79
C LEU A 4 20.91 -3.35 -17.57
N CYS A 5 20.29 -3.81 -16.50
CA CYS A 5 20.98 -4.27 -15.29
C CYS A 5 20.47 -5.67 -14.98
N GLU A 6 21.38 -6.64 -14.96
CA GLU A 6 21.08 -8.00 -14.55
C GLU A 6 21.38 -8.17 -13.07
N ILE A 7 20.40 -8.68 -12.32
CA ILE A 7 20.52 -8.96 -10.89
C ILE A 7 20.29 -10.44 -10.70
N VAL A 8 21.37 -11.18 -10.43
CA VAL A 8 21.32 -12.61 -10.11
C VAL A 8 21.30 -12.76 -8.60
N THR A 9 20.33 -13.52 -8.10
CA THR A 9 20.21 -13.83 -6.67
C THR A 9 20.81 -15.20 -6.35
N GLU A 10 21.32 -15.36 -5.14
CA GLU A 10 21.55 -16.68 -4.56
C GLU A 10 20.21 -17.45 -4.40
N PRO A 11 20.21 -18.79 -4.35
CA PRO A 11 19.01 -19.62 -4.27
C PRO A 11 18.40 -19.67 -2.86
N ASP A 12 18.17 -18.51 -2.25
CA ASP A 12 17.72 -18.34 -0.85
C ASP A 12 16.18 -18.24 -0.71
N MET A 13 15.45 -18.35 -1.81
CA MET A 13 13.98 -18.27 -1.82
C MET A 13 13.38 -19.69 -1.78
N HIS A 14 12.58 -19.96 -0.75
CA HIS A 14 11.99 -21.28 -0.49
C HIS A 14 10.51 -21.37 -0.85
N SER A 15 9.88 -20.26 -1.26
CA SER A 15 8.48 -20.24 -1.69
C SER A 15 8.20 -19.21 -2.78
N ALA A 16 7.10 -19.43 -3.52
CA ALA A 16 6.61 -18.45 -4.49
C ALA A 16 6.21 -17.11 -3.84
N GLU A 17 5.76 -17.16 -2.57
CA GLU A 17 5.45 -15.97 -1.80
C GLU A 17 6.71 -15.15 -1.50
N GLU A 18 7.79 -15.80 -1.04
CA GLU A 18 9.07 -15.13 -0.81
C GLU A 18 9.61 -14.47 -2.08
N ALA A 19 9.55 -15.16 -3.22
CA ALA A 19 9.96 -14.59 -4.51
C ALA A 19 9.14 -13.33 -4.88
N ARG A 20 7.83 -13.36 -4.63
CA ARG A 20 6.97 -12.18 -4.83
C ARG A 20 7.34 -11.03 -3.89
N LEU A 21 7.58 -11.33 -2.61
CA LEU A 21 7.98 -10.34 -1.60
C LEU A 21 9.32 -9.70 -1.95
N PHE A 22 10.30 -10.51 -2.37
CA PHE A 22 11.61 -10.07 -2.85
C PHE A 22 11.46 -9.11 -4.02
N MET A 23 10.74 -9.51 -5.08
CA MET A 23 10.56 -8.68 -6.27
C MET A 23 9.89 -7.34 -5.93
N ARG A 24 8.86 -7.36 -5.06
CA ARG A 24 8.21 -6.12 -4.61
C ARG A 24 9.19 -5.21 -3.88
N TYR A 25 9.98 -5.77 -2.96
CA TYR A 25 10.97 -5.00 -2.21
C TYR A 25 12.08 -4.46 -3.11
N LEU A 26 12.58 -5.26 -4.07
CA LEU A 26 13.56 -4.84 -5.05
C LEU A 26 13.06 -3.64 -5.85
N LEU A 27 11.83 -3.68 -6.39
CA LEU A 27 11.30 -2.54 -7.13
C LEU A 27 11.11 -1.31 -6.24
N THR A 28 10.70 -1.48 -4.98
CA THR A 28 10.69 -0.37 -4.04
C THR A 28 12.09 0.23 -3.90
N VAL A 29 13.14 -0.57 -3.70
CA VAL A 29 14.53 -0.09 -3.62
C VAL A 29 14.94 0.64 -4.91
N LEU A 30 14.66 0.09 -6.09
CA LEU A 30 15.00 0.73 -7.36
C LEU A 30 14.26 2.07 -7.56
N LYS A 31 13.00 2.17 -7.13
CA LYS A 31 12.24 3.42 -7.11
C LYS A 31 12.87 4.45 -6.17
N TYR A 32 13.27 4.04 -4.98
CA TYR A 32 13.97 4.91 -4.02
C TYR A 32 15.29 5.44 -4.58
N LEU A 33 16.03 4.61 -5.32
CA LEU A 33 17.23 4.99 -6.04
C LEU A 33 16.96 5.88 -7.28
N GLN A 34 15.70 6.00 -7.70
CA GLN A 34 15.26 6.73 -8.90
C GLN A 34 15.91 6.23 -10.19
N ILE A 35 16.19 4.92 -10.26
CA ILE A 35 16.78 4.27 -11.45
C ILE A 35 15.79 3.35 -12.19
N TYR A 36 14.54 3.27 -11.70
CA TYR A 36 13.48 2.49 -12.29
C TYR A 36 12.12 3.17 -12.07
N ASP A 37 11.35 3.28 -13.14
CA ASP A 37 9.92 3.62 -13.11
C ASP A 37 9.11 2.41 -13.60
N ILE A 38 8.02 2.08 -12.92
CA ILE A 38 7.15 0.97 -13.32
C ILE A 38 6.31 1.30 -14.57
N LYS A 39 6.10 2.59 -14.88
CA LYS A 39 5.36 3.06 -16.07
C LYS A 39 6.19 2.90 -17.34
N GLU A 40 7.49 3.15 -17.26
CA GLU A 40 8.41 3.13 -18.40
C GLU A 40 9.32 1.88 -18.44
N GLY A 41 9.53 1.24 -17.29
CA GLY A 41 10.45 0.14 -17.12
C GLY A 41 9.83 -1.24 -17.35
N ILE A 42 10.62 -2.14 -17.92
CA ILE A 42 10.25 -3.54 -18.09
C ILE A 42 11.10 -4.39 -17.14
N VAL A 43 10.44 -5.15 -16.28
CA VAL A 43 11.09 -6.16 -15.44
C VAL A 43 10.78 -7.53 -16.03
N LYS A 44 11.85 -8.21 -16.44
CA LYS A 44 11.82 -9.62 -16.85
C LYS A 44 12.53 -10.45 -15.79
N ALA A 45 11.99 -11.62 -15.53
CA ALA A 45 12.62 -12.57 -14.63
C ALA A 45 12.68 -13.95 -15.29
N ASP A 46 13.87 -14.55 -15.26
CA ASP A 46 14.06 -15.97 -15.52
C ASP A 46 14.07 -16.67 -14.15
N LEU A 47 13.18 -17.66 -13.98
CA LEU A 47 12.92 -18.26 -12.67
C LEU A 47 13.57 -19.63 -12.59
N ASN A 48 14.42 -19.82 -11.60
CA ASN A 48 15.08 -21.09 -11.34
C ASN A 48 14.36 -21.80 -10.19
N VAL A 49 13.70 -22.94 -10.48
CA VAL A 49 12.84 -23.65 -9.53
C VAL A 49 13.22 -25.13 -9.46
N ASN A 50 13.41 -25.63 -8.24
CA ASN A 50 13.51 -27.05 -7.97
C ASN A 50 12.89 -27.40 -6.61
N ILE A 51 12.38 -28.62 -6.50
CA ILE A 51 12.08 -29.26 -5.22
C ILE A 51 13.18 -30.29 -4.89
N ALA A 52 13.28 -30.69 -3.61
CA ALA A 52 14.17 -31.78 -3.22
C ALA A 52 13.84 -33.06 -4.01
N GLY A 53 14.88 -33.70 -4.58
CA GLY A 53 14.71 -34.87 -5.44
C GLY A 53 14.44 -34.58 -6.92
N CYS A 54 14.40 -33.30 -7.33
CA CYS A 54 14.29 -32.90 -8.72
C CYS A 54 15.45 -31.97 -9.14
N SER A 55 15.82 -32.04 -10.41
CA SER A 55 16.75 -31.11 -11.05
C SER A 55 16.11 -29.75 -11.29
N ARG A 56 16.95 -28.72 -11.44
CA ARG A 56 16.54 -27.34 -11.69
C ARG A 56 15.80 -27.18 -13.01
N VAL A 57 14.68 -26.47 -12.95
CA VAL A 57 13.94 -25.98 -14.12
C VAL A 57 14.10 -24.47 -14.21
N GLU A 58 14.51 -23.98 -15.36
CA GLU A 58 14.59 -22.56 -15.70
C GLU A 58 13.35 -22.16 -16.50
N ILE A 59 12.53 -21.26 -15.96
CA ILE A 59 11.30 -20.76 -16.59
C ILE A 59 11.59 -19.39 -17.18
N LYS A 60 11.43 -19.26 -18.50
CA LYS A 60 11.61 -18.01 -19.26
C LYS A 60 10.30 -17.32 -19.58
N ASN A 61 10.42 -16.06 -20.03
CA ASN A 61 9.32 -15.19 -20.46
C ASN A 61 8.33 -14.84 -19.35
N VAL A 62 8.81 -14.73 -18.10
CA VAL A 62 7.95 -14.33 -16.98
C VAL A 62 8.05 -12.81 -16.78
N SER A 63 6.90 -12.14 -16.93
CA SER A 63 6.79 -10.69 -16.80
C SER A 63 5.70 -10.34 -15.80
N GLY A 64 6.03 -9.50 -14.82
CA GLY A 64 5.09 -9.06 -13.79
C GLY A 64 4.97 -9.99 -12.58
N PHE A 65 4.67 -9.40 -11.43
CA PHE A 65 4.72 -10.09 -10.13
C PHE A 65 3.76 -11.26 -10.00
N LYS A 66 2.55 -11.12 -10.53
CA LYS A 66 1.52 -12.15 -10.46
C LYS A 66 1.94 -13.38 -11.25
N ASP A 67 2.65 -13.18 -12.36
CA ASP A 67 3.09 -14.25 -13.24
C ASP A 67 4.32 -14.96 -12.67
N ILE A 68 5.23 -14.22 -12.03
CA ILE A 68 6.33 -14.80 -11.26
C ILE A 68 5.79 -15.78 -10.20
N GLN A 69 4.84 -15.33 -9.37
CA GLN A 69 4.25 -16.19 -8.35
C GLN A 69 3.56 -17.42 -8.97
N ARG A 70 2.69 -17.21 -9.97
CA ARG A 70 1.92 -18.29 -10.61
C ARG A 70 2.82 -19.31 -11.31
N ALA A 71 3.87 -18.87 -11.98
CA ALA A 71 4.81 -19.75 -12.67
C ALA A 71 5.56 -20.65 -11.67
N ILE A 72 6.02 -20.09 -10.54
CA ILE A 72 6.68 -20.87 -9.48
C ILE A 72 5.71 -21.88 -8.85
N GLU A 73 4.49 -21.45 -8.50
CA GLU A 73 3.46 -22.33 -7.91
C GLU A 73 3.08 -23.48 -8.84
N TYR A 74 2.92 -23.17 -10.14
CA TYR A 74 2.65 -24.17 -11.16
C TYR A 74 3.80 -25.19 -11.25
N GLU A 75 5.05 -24.71 -11.33
CA GLU A 75 6.19 -25.59 -11.51
C GLU A 75 6.46 -26.45 -10.29
N ILE A 76 6.34 -25.90 -9.08
CA ILE A 76 6.39 -26.68 -7.82
C ILE A 76 5.34 -27.79 -7.85
N THR A 77 4.11 -27.48 -8.26
CA THR A 77 3.01 -28.48 -8.33
C THR A 77 3.32 -29.56 -9.36
N ARG A 78 3.83 -29.19 -10.54
CA ARG A 78 4.25 -30.13 -11.58
C ARG A 78 5.37 -31.05 -11.09
N GLN A 79 6.44 -30.50 -10.52
CA GLN A 79 7.57 -31.28 -10.02
C GLN A 79 7.15 -32.25 -8.92
N ARG A 80 6.27 -31.81 -8.00
CA ARG A 80 5.73 -32.70 -6.95
C ARG A 80 4.94 -33.86 -7.54
N LYS A 81 4.10 -33.59 -8.55
CA LYS A 81 3.33 -34.65 -9.22
C LYS A 81 4.27 -35.68 -9.86
N LEU A 82 5.23 -35.21 -10.66
CA LEU A 82 6.21 -36.07 -11.32
C LEU A 82 7.02 -36.90 -10.31
N LEU A 83 7.46 -36.30 -9.20
CA LEU A 83 8.16 -37.00 -8.13
C LEU A 83 7.29 -38.10 -7.49
N ASN A 84 6.02 -37.80 -7.23
CA ASN A 84 5.07 -38.76 -6.65
C ASN A 84 4.72 -39.91 -7.61
N ASP A 85 4.68 -39.63 -8.90
CA ASP A 85 4.43 -40.61 -9.97
C ASP A 85 5.68 -41.47 -10.27
N GLY A 86 6.81 -41.23 -9.59
CA GLY A 86 8.06 -41.98 -9.78
C GLY A 86 8.87 -41.53 -11.00
N GLU A 87 8.54 -40.38 -11.59
CA GLU A 87 9.16 -39.80 -12.78
C GLU A 87 9.87 -38.46 -12.45
N PRO A 88 10.84 -38.43 -11.51
CA PRO A 88 11.47 -37.18 -11.11
C PRO A 88 12.19 -36.50 -12.28
N ILE A 89 12.28 -35.17 -12.24
CA ILE A 89 13.06 -34.42 -13.22
C ILE A 89 14.54 -34.69 -12.96
N VAL A 90 15.19 -35.46 -13.83
CA VAL A 90 16.60 -35.87 -13.68
C VAL A 90 17.59 -35.01 -14.48
N LYS A 91 17.11 -34.20 -15.43
CA LYS A 91 17.92 -33.30 -16.26
C LYS A 91 17.41 -31.87 -16.12
N GLN A 92 18.29 -30.89 -16.21
CA GLN A 92 17.86 -29.49 -16.21
C GLN A 92 17.03 -29.19 -17.47
N GLU A 93 15.89 -28.53 -17.28
CA GLU A 93 14.98 -28.14 -18.36
C GLU A 93 14.90 -26.62 -18.46
N THR A 94 14.84 -26.10 -19.67
CA THR A 94 14.34 -24.75 -19.94
C THR A 94 12.89 -24.86 -20.39
N ARG A 95 12.02 -24.07 -19.77
CA ARG A 95 10.58 -24.02 -20.03
C ARG A 95 10.14 -22.58 -20.26
N GLY A 96 9.03 -22.37 -20.98
CA GLY A 96 8.42 -21.05 -21.18
C GLY A 96 7.07 -20.94 -20.48
N TRP A 97 6.79 -19.78 -19.88
CA TRP A 97 5.49 -19.47 -19.29
C TRP A 97 4.52 -18.86 -20.33
N ASP A 98 3.29 -19.39 -20.42
CA ASP A 98 2.25 -18.90 -21.33
C ASP A 98 1.12 -18.11 -20.65
N GLY A 99 1.25 -17.81 -19.35
CA GLY A 99 0.20 -17.19 -18.54
C GLY A 99 -0.66 -18.20 -17.75
N SER A 100 -0.54 -19.50 -18.06
CA SER A 100 -1.28 -20.58 -17.40
C SER A 100 -0.44 -21.80 -17.02
N LYS A 101 0.53 -22.19 -17.85
CA LYS A 101 1.37 -23.38 -17.66
C LYS A 101 2.80 -23.15 -18.16
N THR A 102 3.72 -24.00 -17.68
CA THR A 102 5.09 -24.07 -18.20
C THR A 102 5.15 -25.07 -19.36
N ASN A 103 5.60 -24.64 -20.53
CA ASN A 103 5.78 -25.48 -21.71
C ASN A 103 7.25 -25.82 -21.88
N PHE A 104 7.57 -27.09 -22.14
CA PHE A 104 8.94 -27.54 -22.38
C PHE A 104 9.52 -26.83 -23.61
N GLN A 105 10.75 -26.35 -23.52
CA GLN A 105 11.47 -25.79 -24.67
C GLN A 105 12.64 -26.69 -25.04
N ARG A 106 13.54 -26.95 -24.09
CA ARG A 106 14.76 -27.74 -24.32
C ARG A 106 15.30 -28.34 -23.02
N TYR A 107 16.07 -29.41 -23.14
CA TYR A 107 16.98 -29.83 -22.09
C TYR A 107 18.24 -28.97 -22.13
N LYS A 108 18.87 -28.76 -20.98
CA LYS A 108 20.20 -28.14 -20.93
C LYS A 108 21.23 -29.21 -21.25
N GLU A 109 21.76 -29.19 -22.47
CA GLU A 109 22.64 -30.25 -22.98
C GLU A 109 24.13 -30.04 -22.61
N GLN A 110 24.55 -28.81 -22.28
CA GLN A 110 25.86 -28.42 -21.69
C GLN A 110 25.79 -27.00 -21.09
N GLU A 111 26.79 -26.56 -20.31
CA GLU A 111 26.98 -25.11 -20.06
C GLU A 111 27.26 -24.46 -21.41
N ASP A 112 26.47 -23.46 -21.80
CA ASP A 112 26.72 -22.71 -23.02
C ASP A 112 28.12 -22.09 -22.89
N ASP A 113 29.06 -22.52 -23.73
CA ASP A 113 30.35 -21.84 -23.86
C ASP A 113 30.11 -20.51 -24.58
N TYR A 114 29.74 -19.49 -23.80
CA TYR A 114 29.43 -18.16 -24.31
C TYR A 114 30.66 -17.47 -24.93
N GLY A 115 31.87 -18.04 -24.80
CA GLY A 115 33.07 -17.51 -25.43
C GLY A 115 33.36 -16.07 -25.04
N TYR A 116 33.08 -15.69 -23.78
CA TYR A 116 33.26 -14.31 -23.31
C TYR A 116 34.67 -13.81 -23.61
N ILE A 117 34.74 -12.74 -24.40
CA ILE A 117 35.97 -12.00 -24.70
C ILE A 117 35.88 -10.58 -24.16
N PHE A 118 37.02 -9.94 -23.98
CA PHE A 118 37.05 -8.50 -23.77
C PHE A 118 36.57 -7.79 -25.03
N ASP A 119 35.60 -6.91 -24.87
CA ASP A 119 35.15 -6.03 -25.95
C ASP A 119 36.27 -5.01 -26.23
N THR A 120 36.94 -5.15 -27.38
CA THR A 120 38.09 -4.31 -27.75
C THR A 120 37.70 -2.87 -28.07
N ASP A 121 36.42 -2.61 -28.34
CA ASP A 121 35.92 -1.27 -28.63
C ASP A 121 35.65 -0.48 -27.34
N LEU A 122 35.58 -1.17 -26.19
CA LEU A 122 35.32 -0.57 -24.88
C LEU A 122 36.61 -0.40 -24.07
N VAL A 123 36.85 0.82 -23.59
CA VAL A 123 37.94 1.09 -22.65
C VAL A 123 37.53 0.69 -21.23
N PRO A 124 38.45 0.09 -20.43
CA PRO A 124 38.17 -0.21 -19.03
C PRO A 124 37.71 1.04 -18.26
N VAL A 125 36.61 0.91 -17.51
CA VAL A 125 36.05 2.00 -16.72
C VAL A 125 36.48 1.86 -15.27
N GLU A 126 37.28 2.81 -14.78
CA GLU A 126 37.59 2.91 -13.36
C GLU A 126 36.37 3.46 -12.59
N THR A 127 35.71 2.61 -11.82
CA THR A 127 34.46 2.96 -11.13
C THR A 127 34.67 3.77 -9.85
N ALA A 128 35.84 3.66 -9.21
CA ALA A 128 36.15 4.30 -7.92
C ALA A 128 35.96 5.83 -7.94
N LYS A 129 36.30 6.49 -9.05
CA LYS A 129 36.11 7.93 -9.23
C LYS A 129 34.64 8.36 -9.21
N TYR A 130 33.72 7.49 -9.66
CA TYR A 130 32.28 7.75 -9.66
C TYR A 130 31.64 7.47 -8.31
N LEU A 131 32.23 6.58 -7.51
CA LEU A 131 31.77 6.30 -6.14
C LEU A 131 32.08 7.44 -5.17
N LYS A 132 33.16 8.20 -5.44
CA LYS A 132 33.57 9.31 -4.57
C LYS A 132 32.54 10.44 -4.59
N GLY A 133 31.85 10.62 -3.46
CA GLY A 133 30.83 11.66 -3.29
C GLY A 133 29.41 11.24 -3.67
N LEU A 134 29.22 9.99 -4.16
CA LEU A 134 27.89 9.44 -4.38
C LEU A 134 27.16 9.32 -3.04
N LYS A 135 26.01 9.99 -2.93
CA LYS A 135 25.12 9.89 -1.77
C LYS A 135 23.91 9.06 -2.15
N LEU A 136 23.80 7.89 -1.55
CA LEU A 136 22.60 7.08 -1.68
C LEU A 136 21.45 7.71 -0.88
N PRO A 137 20.22 7.70 -1.41
CA PRO A 137 19.05 8.06 -0.64
C PRO A 137 18.82 7.04 0.47
N GLU A 138 18.14 7.48 1.52
CA GLU A 138 17.73 6.59 2.61
C GLU A 138 16.74 5.53 2.08
N LEU A 139 17.12 4.26 2.18
CA LEU A 139 16.33 3.13 1.67
C LEU A 139 15.18 2.75 2.63
N PRO A 140 14.19 1.96 2.18
CA PRO A 140 13.02 1.59 3.00
C PRO A 140 13.37 1.04 4.39
N LYS A 141 14.40 0.18 4.49
CA LYS A 141 14.85 -0.39 5.77
C LYS A 141 15.34 0.69 6.74
N GLU A 142 16.11 1.64 6.24
CA GLU A 142 16.68 2.73 7.04
C GLU A 142 15.57 3.70 7.48
N LYS A 143 14.67 4.05 6.55
CA LYS A 143 13.47 4.84 6.84
C LYS A 143 12.61 4.22 7.92
N ARG A 144 12.32 2.91 7.84
CA ARG A 144 11.54 2.21 8.86
C ARG A 144 12.16 2.34 10.26
N ILE A 145 13.48 2.19 10.36
CA ILE A 145 14.21 2.35 11.63
C ILE A 145 14.08 3.78 12.14
N ARG A 146 14.30 4.79 11.28
CA ARG A 146 14.18 6.20 11.67
C ARG A 146 12.75 6.58 12.06
N TYR A 147 11.75 6.15 11.29
CA TYR A 147 10.32 6.34 11.57
C TYR A 147 9.92 5.76 12.93
N THR A 148 10.40 4.57 13.25
CA THR A 148 10.15 3.97 14.56
C THR A 148 10.80 4.79 15.68
N LYS A 149 12.03 5.29 15.47
CA LYS A 149 12.74 6.15 16.45
C LYS A 149 12.02 7.48 16.72
N VAL A 150 11.30 8.03 15.73
CA VAL A 150 10.48 9.25 15.91
C VAL A 150 9.08 8.95 16.48
N GLY A 151 8.80 7.70 16.84
CA GLY A 151 7.61 7.29 17.59
C GLY A 151 6.50 6.63 16.78
N LEU A 152 6.69 6.38 15.48
CA LEU A 152 5.70 5.60 14.71
C LEU A 152 5.66 4.17 15.23
N SER A 153 4.48 3.55 15.18
CA SER A 153 4.37 2.11 15.42
C SER A 153 5.19 1.36 14.37
N LYS A 154 5.68 0.15 14.71
CA LYS A 154 6.44 -0.68 13.76
C LYS A 154 5.67 -0.90 12.47
N ASP A 155 4.38 -1.20 12.60
CA ASP A 155 3.50 -1.40 11.46
C ASP A 155 3.41 -0.12 10.61
N ASP A 156 3.12 1.03 11.21
CA ASP A 156 2.99 2.31 10.48
C ASP A 156 4.29 2.64 9.74
N ALA A 157 5.43 2.50 10.42
CA ALA A 157 6.75 2.72 9.85
C ALA A 157 7.04 1.77 8.69
N GLU A 158 6.65 0.50 8.80
CA GLU A 158 6.86 -0.50 7.75
C GLU A 158 6.03 -0.22 6.50
N VAL A 159 4.73 0.03 6.66
CA VAL A 159 3.84 0.30 5.52
C VAL A 159 4.25 1.59 4.81
N ILE A 160 4.52 2.65 5.55
CA ILE A 160 4.91 3.93 4.96
C ILE A 160 6.26 3.82 4.27
N ALA A 161 7.26 3.15 4.88
CA ALA A 161 8.59 3.06 4.27
C ALA A 161 8.65 2.13 3.04
N ASN A 162 7.84 1.06 3.01
CA ASN A 162 7.83 0.11 1.90
C ASN A 162 7.06 0.62 0.66
N ASP A 163 6.41 1.78 0.75
CA ASP A 163 5.75 2.45 -0.36
C ASP A 163 6.41 3.82 -0.58
N PHE A 164 7.02 4.02 -1.76
CA PHE A 164 7.77 5.23 -2.07
C PHE A 164 6.87 6.49 -2.05
N GLU A 165 5.65 6.39 -2.54
CA GLU A 165 4.73 7.53 -2.61
C GLU A 165 4.24 7.92 -1.22
N LEU A 166 3.88 6.93 -0.39
CA LEU A 166 3.48 7.19 1.00
C LEU A 166 4.64 7.77 1.82
N ALA A 167 5.86 7.25 1.63
CA ALA A 167 7.04 7.79 2.30
C ALA A 167 7.30 9.24 1.91
N ASN A 168 7.30 9.55 0.61
CA ASN A 168 7.49 10.92 0.13
C ASN A 168 6.40 11.85 0.67
N LEU A 169 5.14 11.42 0.66
CA LEU A 169 4.03 12.18 1.22
C LEU A 169 4.23 12.48 2.72
N PHE A 170 4.66 11.47 3.49
CA PHE A 170 4.93 11.61 4.92
C PHE A 170 6.08 12.58 5.23
N GLU A 171 7.15 12.55 4.43
CA GLU A 171 8.31 13.43 4.61
C GLU A 171 7.98 14.87 4.23
N ASN A 172 7.32 15.07 3.08
CA ASN A 172 7.04 16.39 2.52
C ASN A 172 5.99 17.18 3.32
N ILE A 173 5.09 16.52 4.05
CA ILE A 173 4.09 17.20 4.89
C ILE A 173 4.71 17.56 6.24
N ASN A 174 5.04 18.84 6.44
CA ASN A 174 5.49 19.35 7.73
C ASN A 174 4.30 19.74 8.63
N ILE A 175 4.08 18.94 9.69
CA ILE A 175 3.05 19.13 10.71
C ILE A 175 3.59 18.73 12.09
N LYS A 176 3.11 19.38 13.16
CA LYS A 176 3.54 19.11 14.54
C LYS A 176 3.30 17.66 14.97
N ASN A 177 2.14 17.09 14.64
CA ASN A 177 1.78 15.73 15.05
C ASN A 177 2.01 14.73 13.90
N LYS A 178 3.27 14.37 13.66
CA LYS A 178 3.66 13.36 12.65
C LYS A 178 3.02 12.00 12.91
N LEU A 179 2.77 11.61 14.16
CA LEU A 179 2.12 10.33 14.50
C LEU A 179 0.69 10.27 13.99
N PHE A 180 -0.06 11.36 14.13
CA PHE A 180 -1.42 11.44 13.62
C PHE A 180 -1.44 11.48 12.09
N LEU A 181 -0.52 12.22 11.46
CA LEU A 181 -0.35 12.19 10.00
C LEU A 181 -0.06 10.78 9.48
N ALA A 182 0.86 10.04 10.11
CA ALA A 182 1.21 8.68 9.72
C ALA A 182 0.00 7.75 9.69
N LYS A 183 -0.88 7.85 10.70
CA LYS A 183 -2.13 7.07 10.76
C LYS A 183 -3.06 7.39 9.59
N TRP A 184 -3.18 8.66 9.22
CA TRP A 184 -4.00 9.09 8.09
C TRP A 184 -3.40 8.64 6.75
N ILE A 185 -2.10 8.81 6.56
CA ILE A 185 -1.40 8.34 5.35
C ILE A 185 -1.57 6.83 5.21
N ARG A 186 -1.32 6.04 6.26
CA ARG A 186 -1.45 4.59 6.19
C ARG A 186 -2.88 4.12 5.89
N ARG A 187 -3.89 4.76 6.50
CA ARG A 187 -5.27 4.24 6.47
C ARG A 187 -6.10 4.84 5.35
N GLU A 188 -6.14 6.16 5.25
CA GLU A 188 -7.07 6.85 4.36
C GLU A 188 -6.53 6.92 2.94
N VAL A 189 -5.23 7.15 2.75
CA VAL A 189 -4.66 7.30 1.40
C VAL A 189 -4.78 5.99 0.60
N PRO A 190 -4.25 4.83 1.05
CA PRO A 190 -4.46 3.57 0.35
C PRO A 190 -5.93 3.18 0.19
N ARG A 191 -6.80 3.49 1.17
CA ARG A 191 -8.24 3.19 1.07
C ARG A 191 -8.85 3.89 -0.15
N ILE A 192 -8.55 5.16 -0.33
CA ILE A 192 -9.10 5.97 -1.41
C ILE A 192 -8.49 5.56 -2.76
N LEU A 193 -7.16 5.44 -2.84
CA LEU A 193 -6.47 5.02 -4.06
C LEU A 193 -6.97 3.66 -4.57
N ASN A 194 -7.12 2.68 -3.66
CA ASN A 194 -7.64 1.36 -4.02
C ASN A 194 -9.11 1.37 -4.43
N TYR A 195 -9.96 2.15 -3.73
CA TYR A 195 -11.38 2.27 -4.06
C TYR A 195 -11.58 2.88 -5.45
N MET A 196 -10.80 3.91 -5.76
CA MET A 196 -10.91 4.69 -7.00
C MET A 196 -10.08 4.11 -8.14
N LYS A 197 -9.19 3.16 -7.85
CA LYS A 197 -8.21 2.59 -8.78
C LYS A 197 -7.33 3.67 -9.41
N LYS A 198 -6.84 4.60 -8.58
CA LYS A 198 -5.99 5.72 -8.97
C LYS A 198 -4.66 5.66 -8.24
N GLU A 199 -3.63 6.23 -8.86
CA GLU A 199 -2.35 6.53 -8.22
C GLU A 199 -2.40 7.88 -7.48
N LEU A 200 -1.44 8.13 -6.59
CA LEU A 200 -1.45 9.32 -5.73
C LEU A 200 -1.35 10.63 -6.53
N ASP A 201 -0.61 10.63 -7.63
CA ASP A 201 -0.41 11.74 -8.57
C ASP A 201 -1.68 12.07 -9.38
N GLU A 202 -2.57 11.09 -9.57
CA GLU A 202 -3.88 11.26 -10.20
C GLU A 202 -4.95 11.84 -9.26
N THR A 203 -4.58 12.18 -8.02
CA THR A 203 -5.47 12.76 -7.00
C THR A 203 -4.99 14.13 -6.51
N PHE A 204 -5.83 14.80 -5.72
CA PHE A 204 -5.51 16.07 -5.06
C PHE A 204 -5.17 15.89 -3.57
N ILE A 205 -5.01 14.64 -3.12
CA ILE A 205 -4.69 14.29 -1.74
C ILE A 205 -3.34 14.90 -1.33
N HIS A 206 -2.31 14.74 -2.15
CA HIS A 206 -0.95 15.18 -1.82
C HIS A 206 -0.86 16.69 -1.55
N LYS A 207 -1.71 17.50 -2.19
CA LYS A 207 -1.77 18.96 -2.00
C LYS A 207 -2.49 19.36 -0.72
N ASN A 208 -3.55 18.65 -0.37
CA ASN A 208 -4.55 19.10 0.61
C ASN A 208 -4.57 18.29 1.91
N LEU A 209 -3.89 17.14 1.98
CA LEU A 209 -3.86 16.27 3.17
C LEU A 209 -3.40 17.03 4.42
N LYS A 210 -2.41 17.92 4.29
CA LYS A 210 -1.93 18.74 5.42
C LYS A 210 -3.06 19.54 6.04
N ASP A 211 -3.80 20.30 5.22
CA ASP A 211 -4.89 21.15 5.70
C ASP A 211 -5.99 20.33 6.38
N VAL A 212 -6.35 19.17 5.80
CA VAL A 212 -7.36 18.28 6.41
C VAL A 212 -6.90 17.81 7.80
N VAL A 213 -5.66 17.32 7.90
CA VAL A 213 -5.12 16.77 9.16
C VAL A 213 -4.95 17.87 10.22
N GLU A 214 -4.49 19.06 9.84
CA GLU A 214 -4.37 20.21 10.75
C GLU A 214 -5.73 20.65 11.30
N LEU A 215 -6.75 20.74 10.45
CA LEU A 215 -8.10 21.14 10.89
C LEU A 215 -8.74 20.15 11.86
N ILE A 216 -8.43 18.85 11.73
CA ILE A 216 -8.87 17.83 12.69
C ILE A 216 -8.12 17.99 14.02
N LEU A 217 -6.80 18.18 13.99
CA LEU A 217 -5.98 18.37 15.19
C LEU A 217 -6.36 19.64 15.95
N GLU A 218 -6.74 20.69 15.22
CA GLU A 218 -7.28 21.94 15.77
C GLU A 218 -8.73 21.82 16.26
N LYS A 219 -9.37 20.64 16.13
CA LYS A 219 -10.77 20.38 16.46
C LYS A 219 -11.76 21.30 15.74
N LYS A 220 -11.40 21.82 14.56
CA LYS A 220 -12.29 22.61 13.70
C LYS A 220 -13.24 21.74 12.89
N ILE A 221 -12.87 20.50 12.62
CA ILE A 221 -13.71 19.49 11.97
C ILE A 221 -13.58 18.14 12.69
N THR A 222 -14.59 17.28 12.54
CA THR A 222 -14.53 15.90 13.04
C THR A 222 -13.64 15.04 12.13
N GLU A 223 -13.11 13.93 12.65
CA GLU A 223 -12.41 12.93 11.83
C GLU A 223 -13.29 12.44 10.67
N ARG A 224 -14.60 12.26 10.91
CA ARG A 224 -15.56 11.83 9.89
C ARG A 224 -15.69 12.85 8.76
N THR A 225 -15.74 14.14 9.08
CA THR A 225 -15.72 15.20 8.08
C THR A 225 -14.41 15.17 7.30
N GLY A 226 -13.28 14.98 7.97
CA GLY A 226 -11.97 14.80 7.32
C GLY A 226 -11.93 13.64 6.33
N GLN A 227 -12.51 12.49 6.68
CA GLN A 227 -12.59 11.32 5.79
C GLN A 227 -13.40 11.63 4.52
N LYS A 228 -14.53 12.31 4.65
CA LYS A 228 -15.35 12.75 3.50
C LYS A 228 -14.61 13.76 2.61
N LEU A 229 -13.81 14.64 3.21
CA LEU A 229 -12.98 15.60 2.46
C LEU A 229 -11.89 14.86 1.68
N MET A 230 -11.23 13.88 2.31
CA MET A 230 -10.24 13.03 1.65
C MET A 230 -10.84 12.26 0.46
N GLU A 231 -12.04 11.71 0.59
CA GLU A 231 -12.75 11.06 -0.52
C GLU A 231 -12.98 12.02 -1.69
N LYS A 232 -13.38 13.27 -1.42
CA LYS A 232 -13.53 14.30 -2.46
C LYS A 232 -12.20 14.64 -3.13
N LEU A 233 -11.14 14.77 -2.34
CA LEU A 233 -9.79 15.07 -2.84
C LEU A 233 -9.22 13.94 -3.71
N GLY A 234 -9.82 12.74 -3.70
CA GLY A 234 -9.51 11.69 -4.67
C GLY A 234 -9.88 12.04 -6.12
N ASP A 235 -10.88 12.91 -6.32
CA ASP A 235 -11.41 13.25 -7.65
C ASP A 235 -11.34 14.72 -8.01
N ILE A 236 -11.51 15.62 -7.04
CA ILE A 236 -11.68 17.06 -7.28
C ILE A 236 -10.72 17.88 -6.43
N ASP A 237 -10.09 18.87 -7.06
CA ASP A 237 -9.26 19.85 -6.35
C ASP A 237 -10.17 20.84 -5.63
N ILE A 238 -10.29 20.69 -4.32
CA ILE A 238 -11.07 21.60 -3.48
C ILE A 238 -10.14 22.39 -2.58
N ASN A 239 -10.42 23.68 -2.43
CA ASN A 239 -9.84 24.44 -1.33
C ASN A 239 -10.53 24.02 -0.03
N VAL A 240 -9.85 23.19 0.77
CA VAL A 240 -10.41 22.55 1.97
C VAL A 240 -11.07 23.57 2.91
N LYS A 241 -10.39 24.69 3.20
CA LYS A 241 -10.89 25.72 4.14
C LYS A 241 -12.13 26.43 3.61
N LYS A 242 -12.14 26.78 2.32
CA LYS A 242 -13.31 27.41 1.68
C LYS A 242 -14.49 26.44 1.62
N TYR A 243 -14.24 25.20 1.23
CA TYR A 243 -15.26 24.16 1.11
C TYR A 243 -15.96 23.89 2.45
N ILE A 244 -15.20 23.84 3.56
CA ILE A 244 -15.75 23.66 4.91
C ILE A 244 -16.73 24.79 5.27
N LYS A 245 -16.36 26.05 5.01
CA LYS A 245 -17.20 27.21 5.29
C LYS A 245 -18.47 27.22 4.44
N GLU A 246 -18.35 27.02 3.13
CA GLU A 246 -19.49 27.05 2.20
C GLU A 246 -20.51 25.94 2.47
N ASN A 247 -20.06 24.81 3.03
CA ASN A 247 -20.91 23.65 3.29
C ASN A 247 -21.30 23.49 4.77
N ASN A 248 -20.97 24.46 5.62
CA ASN A 248 -21.20 24.43 7.07
C ASN A 248 -20.71 23.13 7.72
N LEU A 249 -19.45 22.74 7.44
CA LEU A 249 -18.84 21.49 7.89
C LEU A 249 -17.96 21.64 9.15
N GLU A 250 -17.92 22.83 9.73
CA GLU A 250 -17.22 23.08 11.00
C GLU A 250 -17.86 22.29 12.14
N ILE A 251 -17.06 21.92 13.14
CA ILE A 251 -17.54 21.20 14.31
C ILE A 251 -18.64 22.01 15.00
N MET A 252 -19.78 21.37 15.26
CA MET A 252 -20.85 22.00 16.01
C MET A 252 -20.49 21.98 17.50
N THR A 253 -20.18 23.16 18.06
CA THR A 253 -19.83 23.33 19.48
C THR A 253 -21.00 23.76 20.36
N ASN A 254 -22.11 24.21 19.77
CA ASN A 254 -23.28 24.66 20.52
C ASN A 254 -24.11 23.46 21.00
N ASN A 255 -23.99 23.15 22.30
CA ASN A 255 -24.74 22.06 22.93
C ASN A 255 -26.27 22.24 22.82
N ILE A 256 -26.79 23.48 22.79
CA ILE A 256 -28.23 23.74 22.78
C ILE A 256 -28.87 23.32 21.45
N GLU A 257 -28.23 23.66 20.34
CA GLU A 257 -28.70 23.26 19.01
C GLU A 257 -28.63 21.73 18.86
N LEU A 258 -27.53 21.12 19.30
CA LEU A 258 -27.36 19.67 19.25
C LEU A 258 -28.40 18.95 20.11
N GLU A 259 -28.68 19.45 21.33
CA GLU A 259 -29.69 18.89 22.22
C GLU A 259 -31.09 19.00 21.62
N THR A 260 -31.40 20.10 20.93
CA THR A 260 -32.67 20.29 20.22
C THR A 260 -32.86 19.26 19.11
N ILE A 261 -31.80 19.00 18.33
CA ILE A 261 -31.78 17.95 17.30
C ILE A 261 -31.98 16.57 17.95
N CYS A 262 -31.24 16.26 19.02
CA CYS A 262 -31.37 15.00 19.74
C CYS A 262 -32.80 14.78 20.27
N LYS A 263 -33.41 15.78 20.90
CA LYS A 263 -34.80 15.73 21.39
C LYS A 263 -35.77 15.42 20.26
N ARG A 264 -35.65 16.09 19.11
CA ARG A 264 -36.49 15.83 17.95
C ARG A 264 -36.35 14.40 17.43
N ILE A 265 -35.12 13.89 17.34
CA ILE A 265 -34.85 12.51 16.87
C ILE A 265 -35.43 11.48 17.85
N ILE A 266 -35.26 11.69 19.16
CA ILE A 266 -35.84 10.84 20.21
C ILE A 266 -37.36 10.82 20.08
N LEU A 267 -38.00 11.99 19.96
CA LEU A 267 -39.46 12.11 19.82
C LEU A 267 -40.02 11.39 18.59
N THR A 268 -39.28 11.40 17.48
CA THR A 268 -39.70 10.73 16.24
C THR A 268 -39.39 9.24 16.20
N ASN A 269 -38.59 8.71 17.15
CA ASN A 269 -38.13 7.33 17.16
C ASN A 269 -38.40 6.62 18.50
N GLN A 270 -39.59 6.84 19.08
CA GLN A 270 -39.97 6.32 20.41
C GLN A 270 -39.81 4.80 20.56
N MET A 271 -40.15 4.01 19.52
CA MET A 271 -39.97 2.55 19.56
C MET A 271 -38.50 2.13 19.79
N VAL A 272 -37.54 2.90 19.26
CA VAL A 272 -36.11 2.62 19.44
C VAL A 272 -35.67 2.95 20.88
N VAL A 273 -36.26 3.99 21.46
CA VAL A 273 -36.03 4.42 22.85
C VAL A 273 -36.58 3.38 23.83
N GLU A 274 -37.80 2.90 23.60
CA GLU A 274 -38.39 1.82 24.40
C GLU A 274 -37.56 0.54 24.32
N GLY A 275 -37.10 0.17 23.12
CA GLY A 275 -36.19 -0.97 22.94
C GLY A 275 -34.89 -0.82 23.73
N TYR A 276 -34.33 0.40 23.80
CA TYR A 276 -33.15 0.68 24.63
C TYR A 276 -33.44 0.51 26.13
N LYS A 277 -34.56 1.06 26.62
CA LYS A 277 -35.00 0.93 28.02
C LYS A 277 -35.26 -0.53 28.42
N ASN A 278 -35.71 -1.35 27.47
CA ASN A 278 -35.94 -2.79 27.66
C ASN A 278 -34.66 -3.65 27.56
N GLY A 279 -33.47 -3.04 27.55
CA GLY A 279 -32.18 -3.73 27.61
C GLY A 279 -31.47 -3.93 26.26
N ASN A 280 -32.04 -3.48 25.14
CA ASN A 280 -31.34 -3.49 23.86
C ASN A 280 -30.43 -2.26 23.71
N HIS A 281 -29.31 -2.25 24.45
CA HIS A 281 -28.36 -1.14 24.45
C HIS A 281 -27.73 -0.83 23.07
N LYS A 282 -27.85 -1.71 22.08
CA LYS A 282 -27.37 -1.46 20.71
C LYS A 282 -28.27 -0.46 19.95
N SER A 283 -29.53 -0.31 20.34
CA SER A 283 -30.50 0.61 19.72
C SER A 283 -30.03 2.07 19.75
N ILE A 284 -29.21 2.46 20.74
CA ILE A 284 -28.69 3.83 20.81
C ILE A 284 -27.78 4.19 19.63
N ASN A 285 -27.07 3.21 19.05
CA ASN A 285 -26.23 3.46 17.88
C ASN A 285 -27.05 3.91 16.66
N PHE A 286 -28.30 3.47 16.57
CA PHE A 286 -29.21 3.90 15.52
C PHE A 286 -29.57 5.38 15.68
N LEU A 287 -29.95 5.81 16.89
CA LEU A 287 -30.26 7.22 17.19
C LEU A 287 -29.04 8.12 16.97
N VAL A 288 -27.85 7.70 17.43
CA VAL A 288 -26.58 8.40 17.16
C VAL A 288 -26.36 8.53 15.65
N GLY A 289 -26.62 7.47 14.87
CA GLY A 289 -26.52 7.47 13.42
C GLY A 289 -27.46 8.47 12.73
N LEU A 290 -28.69 8.62 13.23
CA LEU A 290 -29.66 9.58 12.72
C LEU A 290 -29.22 11.03 13.00
N VAL A 291 -28.79 11.32 14.23
CA VAL A 291 -28.29 12.67 14.59
C VAL A 291 -27.03 13.01 13.79
N MET A 292 -26.13 12.05 13.61
CA MET A 292 -24.94 12.23 12.75
C MET A 292 -25.31 12.52 11.29
N ARG A 293 -26.39 11.93 10.77
CA ARG A 293 -26.87 12.20 9.41
C ARG A 293 -27.44 13.61 9.31
N GLU A 294 -28.25 14.02 10.28
CA GLU A 294 -28.92 15.32 10.30
C GLU A 294 -27.91 16.47 10.47
N THR A 295 -26.92 16.30 11.34
CA THR A 295 -25.79 17.23 11.52
C THR A 295 -24.74 17.12 10.40
N LYS A 296 -24.96 16.29 9.37
CA LYS A 296 -23.98 16.01 8.28
C LYS A 296 -22.62 15.49 8.77
N GLY A 297 -22.50 15.10 10.04
CA GLY A 297 -21.29 14.60 10.68
C GLY A 297 -20.43 15.68 11.36
N THR A 298 -20.96 16.89 11.54
CA THR A 298 -20.26 17.99 12.23
C THR A 298 -20.27 17.88 13.75
N ALA A 299 -21.16 17.05 14.32
CA ALA A 299 -21.19 16.80 15.75
C ALA A 299 -20.31 15.59 16.15
N ASP A 300 -19.75 15.65 17.36
CA ASP A 300 -18.96 14.54 17.92
C ASP A 300 -19.89 13.39 18.35
N ALA A 301 -19.58 12.17 17.89
CA ALA A 301 -20.42 11.01 18.14
C ALA A 301 -20.48 10.61 19.63
N LYS A 302 -19.43 10.88 20.42
CA LYS A 302 -19.43 10.61 21.87
C LYS A 302 -20.31 11.62 22.59
N LEU A 303 -20.23 12.89 22.19
CA LEU A 303 -21.11 13.93 22.72
C LEU A 303 -22.58 13.67 22.39
N ILE A 304 -22.90 13.31 21.14
CA ILE A 304 -24.25 12.92 20.73
C ILE A 304 -24.76 11.77 21.59
N ARG A 305 -23.95 10.71 21.72
CA ARG A 305 -24.30 9.55 22.55
C ARG A 305 -24.63 9.96 23.97
N LYS A 306 -23.75 10.76 24.59
CA LYS A 306 -23.94 11.24 25.97
C LYS A 306 -25.24 12.03 26.11
N ILE A 307 -25.52 12.97 25.20
CA ILE A 307 -26.76 13.76 25.23
C ILE A 307 -27.99 12.86 25.08
N ILE A 308 -27.94 11.86 24.18
CA ILE A 308 -29.06 10.92 24.02
C ILE A 308 -29.25 10.09 25.30
N GLU A 309 -28.17 9.58 25.90
CA GLU A 309 -28.20 8.82 27.16
C GLU A 309 -28.77 9.66 28.31
N ASP A 310 -28.42 10.95 28.40
CA ASP A 310 -28.92 11.87 29.42
C ASP A 310 -30.41 12.23 29.23
N LEU A 311 -30.96 12.07 28.01
CA LEU A 311 -32.34 12.43 27.66
C LEU A 311 -33.34 11.27 27.71
N ILE A 312 -32.89 10.01 27.81
CA ILE A 312 -33.77 8.81 27.74
C ILE A 312 -33.87 8.07 29.07
#